data_AF-A0A256EZ24-F1
#
_entry.id   AF-A0A256EZ24-F1
#
_cell.length_a   1.000
_cell.length_b   1.000
_cell.length_c   1.000
_cell.angle_alpha   90.00
_cell.angle_beta   90.00
_cell.angle_gamma   90.00
#
_symmetry.space_group_name_H-M   'P 1'
#
loop_
_entity.id
_entity.type
_entity.pdbx_description
1 polymer ?
#
loop_
_entity_poly.entity_id
_entity_poly.type
_entity_poly.pdbx_seq_one_letter_code
_entity_poly.pdbx_strand_id
1 'polypeptide(L)' 'MALSQQFDVHANQIKQWKDQLLDGATGVFGDETKAEPAGPTIDVKTLHAKIGELTLENDFLAGTLGKAGLLSGKK' A
#
# COMPACT_ATOMS: atom_id res chain seq x y z
N MET A 1 -2.23 38.78 14.57
CA MET A 1 -2.69 38.08 15.79
C MET A 1 -1.70 36.95 16.07
N ALA A 2 -1.22 36.79 17.30
CA ALA A 2 -0.17 35.82 17.62
C ALA A 2 -0.77 34.41 17.78
N LEU A 3 -0.01 33.38 17.39
CA LEU A 3 -0.43 31.97 17.48
C LEU A 3 -0.83 31.58 18.92
N SER A 4 -0.14 32.14 19.91
CA SER A 4 -0.44 31.96 21.33
C SER A 4 -1.84 32.44 21.73
N GLN A 5 -2.31 33.56 21.15
CA GLN A 5 -3.64 34.11 21.42
C GLN A 5 -4.74 33.38 20.66
N GLN A 6 -4.43 32.83 19.48
CA GLN A 6 -5.42 32.11 18.66
C GLN A 6 -5.75 30.73 19.21
N PHE A 7 -4.76 30.06 19.80
CA PHE A 7 -4.90 28.69 20.28
C PHE A 7 -4.83 28.56 21.81
N ASP A 8 -4.74 29.68 22.53
CA ASP A 8 -4.57 29.73 23.99
C ASP A 8 -3.38 28.88 24.49
N VAL A 9 -2.25 29.01 23.80
CA VAL A 9 -1.02 28.24 24.07
C VAL A 9 0.12 29.19 24.43
N HIS A 10 0.96 28.82 25.39
CA HIS A 10 2.12 29.64 25.75
C HIS A 10 3.18 29.67 24.64
N ALA A 11 3.82 30.83 24.46
CA ALA A 11 4.87 31.01 23.44
C ALA A 11 6.02 30.01 23.56
N ASN A 12 6.39 29.60 24.79
CA ASN A 12 7.41 28.58 25.02
C ASN A 12 7.00 27.19 24.50
N GLN A 13 5.72 26.82 24.59
CA GLN A 13 5.23 25.53 24.08
C GLN A 13 5.24 25.53 22.55
N ILE A 14 4.85 26.64 21.91
CA ILE A 14 4.92 26.80 20.45
C ILE A 14 6.38 26.67 19.98
N LYS A 15 7.33 27.28 20.70
CA LYS A 15 8.75 27.16 20.40
C LYS A 15 9.22 25.70 20.52
N GLN A 16 8.88 25.03 21.61
CA GLN A 16 9.22 23.63 21.84
C GLN A 16 8.69 22.72 20.72
N TRP A 17 7.42 22.87 20.32
CA TRP A 17 6.83 22.08 19.24
C TRP A 17 7.47 22.39 17.89
N LYS A 18 7.83 23.65 17.63
CA LYS A 18 8.58 24.02 16.43
C LYS A 18 9.94 23.34 16.38
N ASP A 19 10.67 23.33 17.50
CA ASP A 19 11.99 22.71 17.58
C ASP A 19 11.88 21.19 17.39
N GLN A 20 10.88 20.54 18.01
CA GLN A 20 10.56 19.12 17.80
C GLN A 20 10.19 18.79 16.35
N LEU A 21 9.39 19.65 15.71
CA LEU A 21 9.02 19.49 14.30
C LEU A 21 10.24 19.58 13.40
N LEU A 22 11.12 20.56 13.63
CA LEU A 22 12.33 20.76 12.82
C LEU A 22 13.31 19.59 12.99
N ASP A 23 13.46 19.07 14.20
CA ASP A 23 14.30 17.91 14.50
C ASP A 23 13.76 16.62 13.87
N GLY A 24 12.43 16.43 13.89
CA GLY A 24 11.78 15.27 13.28
C GLY A 24 11.46 15.39 11.78
N ALA A 25 11.57 16.59 11.18
CA ALA A 25 11.15 16.84 9.81
C ALA A 25 12.03 16.11 8.79
N THR A 26 13.33 15.99 9.06
CA THR A 26 14.25 15.25 8.18
C THR A 26 13.92 13.77 8.11
N GLY A 27 13.44 13.15 9.20
CA GLY A 27 13.02 11.74 9.20
C GLY A 27 11.71 11.46 8.46
N VAL A 28 10.88 12.47 8.20
CA VAL A 28 9.57 12.32 7.53
C VAL A 28 9.58 12.88 6.10
N PHE A 29 10.27 13.99 5.89
CA PHE A 29 10.31 14.76 4.63
C PHE A 29 11.70 14.81 4.00
N GLY A 30 12.73 14.25 4.64
CA GLY A 30 14.05 14.14 4.04
C GLY A 30 14.05 13.16 2.87
N ASP A 31 14.92 13.41 1.90
CA ASP A 31 15.20 12.54 0.74
C ASP A 31 15.96 11.26 1.15
N GLU A 32 15.93 10.89 2.42
CA GLU A 32 16.15 9.51 2.79
C GLU A 32 14.85 8.82 2.41
N THR A 33 14.78 8.41 1.13
CA THR A 33 13.89 7.36 0.65
C THR A 33 13.67 6.44 1.83
N LYS A 34 12.51 6.59 2.49
CA LYS A 34 12.01 5.68 3.49
C LYS A 34 12.23 4.36 2.81
N ALA A 35 13.26 3.61 3.24
CA ALA A 35 13.43 2.26 2.80
C ALA A 35 12.05 1.70 3.05
N GLU A 36 11.31 1.43 1.97
CA GLU A 36 9.95 0.94 2.09
C GLU A 36 10.05 -0.15 3.16
N PRO A 37 9.11 -0.19 4.13
CA PRO A 37 9.14 -1.27 5.10
C PRO A 37 9.38 -2.52 4.28
N ALA A 38 10.46 -3.25 4.60
CA ALA A 38 10.95 -4.39 3.83
C ALA A 38 9.89 -5.48 3.89
N GLY A 39 8.75 -5.21 3.26
CA GLY A 39 7.74 -6.16 2.90
C GLY A 39 8.40 -7.10 1.92
N PRO A 40 7.89 -8.33 1.84
CA PRO A 40 8.39 -9.29 0.88
C PRO A 40 8.46 -8.59 -0.47
N THR A 41 9.63 -8.62 -1.11
CA THR A 41 9.79 -8.08 -2.45
C THR A 41 8.80 -8.83 -3.33
N ILE A 42 7.67 -8.19 -3.63
CA ILE A 42 6.59 -8.82 -4.37
C ILE A 42 7.13 -9.00 -5.79
N ASP A 43 7.42 -10.23 -6.16
CA ASP A 43 7.82 -10.55 -7.51
C ASP A 43 6.60 -10.53 -8.43
N VAL A 44 6.26 -9.32 -8.88
CA VAL A 44 5.13 -9.05 -9.78
C VAL A 44 5.23 -9.87 -11.07
N LYS A 45 6.44 -10.21 -11.53
CA LYS A 45 6.62 -11.04 -12.73
C LYS A 45 6.14 -12.46 -12.47
N THR A 46 6.54 -13.05 -11.34
CA THR A 46 6.07 -14.37 -10.93
C THR A 46 4.56 -14.41 -10.73
N LEU A 47 3.98 -13.36 -10.13
CA LEU A 47 2.52 -13.27 -9.99
C LEU A 47 1.80 -13.21 -11.35
N HIS A 48 2.26 -12.38 -12.29
CA HIS A 48 1.65 -12.31 -13.62
C HIS A 48 1.81 -13.61 -14.41
N ALA A 49 2.95 -14.29 -14.29
CA ALA A 49 3.14 -15.61 -14.89
C ALA A 49 2.11 -16.61 -14.34
N LYS A 50 1.90 -16.64 -13.02
CA LYS A 50 0.93 -17.55 -12.39
C LYS A 50 -0.51 -17.21 -12.75
N ILE A 51 -0.86 -15.93 -12.87
CA ILE A 51 -2.18 -15.49 -13.35
C ILE A 51 -2.41 -15.98 -14.77
N GLY A 52 -1.43 -15.85 -15.67
CA GLY A 52 -1.51 -16.34 -17.04
C GLY A 52 -1.71 -17.86 -17.12
N GLU A 53 -0.90 -18.62 -16.38
CA GLU A 53 -1.02 -20.08 -16.27
C GLU A 53 -2.41 -20.51 -15.79
N LEU A 54 -2.89 -19.94 -14.67
CA LEU A 54 -4.21 -20.25 -14.12
C LEU A 54 -5.34 -19.86 -15.06
N THR A 55 -5.20 -18.77 -15.82
CA THR A 55 -6.20 -18.35 -16.82
C THR A 55 -6.32 -19.40 -17.93
N LEU A 56 -5.19 -19.86 -18.47
CA LEU A 56 -5.17 -20.89 -19.50
C LEU A 56 -5.75 -22.22 -19.00
N GLU A 57 -5.38 -22.65 -17.78
CA GLU A 57 -5.91 -23.86 -17.16
C GLU A 57 -7.43 -23.79 -16.95
N ASN A 58 -7.93 -22.66 -16.42
CA ASN A 58 -9.35 -22.46 -16.19
C ASN A 58 -10.15 -22.44 -17.51
N ASP A 59 -9.65 -21.76 -18.54
CA ASP A 59 -10.29 -21.73 -19.86
C ASP A 59 -10.35 -23.12 -20.50
N PHE A 60 -9.27 -23.90 -20.36
CA PHE A 60 -9.23 -25.29 -20.82
C PHE A 60 -10.25 -26.17 -20.08
N LEU A 61 -10.30 -26.08 -18.75
CA LEU A 61 -11.23 -26.84 -17.92
C LEU A 61 -12.69 -26.46 -18.22
N ALA A 62 -13.00 -25.16 -18.30
CA ALA A 62 -14.34 -24.71 -18.65
C ALA A 62 -14.76 -25.20 -20.05
N GLY A 63 -13.86 -25.11 -21.04
CA GLY A 63 -14.10 -25.59 -22.40
C GLY A 63 -14.28 -27.11 -22.49
N THR A 64 -13.48 -27.89 -21.76
CA THR A 64 -13.58 -29.36 -21.75
C THR A 64 -14.83 -29.84 -21.03
N LEU A 65 -15.13 -29.28 -19.85
CA LEU A 65 -16.37 -29.58 -19.13
C LEU A 65 -17.61 -29.20 -19.95
N GLY A 66 -17.55 -28.11 -20.71
CA GLY A 66 -18.63 -27.71 -21.62
C GLY A 66 -18.84 -28.70 -22.75
N LYS A 67 -17.75 -29.15 -23.39
CA LYS A 67 -17.80 -30.19 -24.43
C LYS A 67 -18.27 -31.54 -23.89
N ALA A 68 -17.93 -31.86 -22.65
CA ALA A 68 -18.32 -33.10 -22.01
C ALA A 68 -19.75 -33.06 -21.42
N GLY A 69 -20.46 -31.92 -21.52
CA GLY A 69 -21.80 -31.75 -20.95
C GLY A 69 -21.84 -31.74 -19.42
N LEU A 70 -20.69 -31.60 -18.76
CA LEU A 70 -20.51 -31.66 -17.31
C LEU A 70 -20.56 -30.28 -16.62
N LEU A 71 -20.78 -29.19 -17.36
CA LEU A 71 -21.06 -27.87 -16.79
C LEU A 71 -22.46 -27.84 -16.15
N SER A 72 -22.63 -28.53 -15.02
CA SER A 72 -23.81 -28.43 -14.17
C SER A 72 -23.44 -27.74 -12.87
N GLY A 73 -23.24 -26.43 -12.92
CA GLY A 73 -23.31 -25.56 -11.75
C GLY A 73 -24.77 -25.21 -11.48
N LYS A 74 -25.49 -26.05 -10.74
CA LYS A 74 -26.83 -25.70 -10.24
C LYS A 74 -26.70 -25.20 -8.79
N LYS A 75 -27.29 -24.03 -8.57
CA LYS A 75 -27.34 -23.19 -7.35
C LYS A 75 -27.33 -23.95 -6.02
#